data_AF-A0A973MWX7-F1
#
_entry.id   AF-A0A973MWX7-F1
#
_cell.length_a   1.000
_cell.length_b   1.000
_cell.length_c   1.000
_cell.angle_alpha   90.00
_cell.angle_beta   90.00
_cell.angle_gamma   90.00
#
_symmetry.space_group_name_H-M   'P 1'
#
loop_
_entity.id
_entity.type
_entity.pdbx_description
1 polymer ?
#
loop_
_entity_poly.entity_id
_entity_poly.type
_entity_poly.pdbx_seq_one_letter_code
_entity_poly.pdbx_strand_id
1 'polypeptide(L)'
;MNAAATTHQHTNCLRCGRTLRNASPDGYGPKCRAHIRRAQVDLADYKPHQVQSARELIEDGAIVPLRSVVFITVSADGTETYKTAPNACSCPAGVKGTRCYHSLAARLLLAA
;
A
#
# COMPACT_ATOMS: atom_id res chain seq x y z
N MET A 1 -3.93 -26.36 5.02
CA MET A 1 -4.09 -25.91 6.42
C MET A 1 -4.63 -24.49 6.36
N ASN A 2 -5.91 -24.28 6.70
CA ASN A 2 -6.56 -22.98 6.53
C ASN A 2 -6.19 -22.07 7.72
N ALA A 3 -5.23 -21.17 7.53
CA ALA A 3 -4.99 -20.09 8.48
C ALA A 3 -6.19 -19.15 8.44
N ALA A 4 -6.85 -18.94 9.58
CA ALA A 4 -7.87 -17.92 9.71
C ALA A 4 -7.24 -16.55 9.41
N ALA A 5 -7.77 -15.83 8.42
CA ALA A 5 -7.33 -14.48 8.10
C ALA A 5 -7.55 -13.58 9.32
N THR A 6 -6.48 -13.27 10.05
CA THR A 6 -6.55 -12.38 11.20
C THR A 6 -6.68 -10.96 10.67
N THR A 7 -7.89 -10.40 10.74
CA THR A 7 -8.14 -9.03 10.30
C THR A 7 -7.54 -8.07 11.33
N HIS A 8 -6.37 -7.52 11.03
CA HIS A 8 -5.77 -6.48 11.85
C HIS A 8 -6.57 -5.18 11.72
N GLN A 9 -6.83 -4.55 12.85
CA GLN A 9 -7.57 -3.30 12.93
C GLN A 9 -6.67 -2.22 13.51
N HIS A 10 -6.58 -1.09 12.82
CA HIS A 10 -5.75 0.03 13.25
C HIS A 10 -6.57 1.05 14.02
N THR A 11 -6.12 1.41 15.22
CA THR A 11 -6.72 2.47 16.04
C THR A 11 -6.19 3.86 15.69
N ASN A 12 -5.11 3.95 14.90
CA ASN A 12 -4.49 5.20 14.47
C ASN A 12 -4.32 5.19 12.96
N CYS A 13 -4.49 6.35 12.34
CA CYS A 13 -4.24 6.51 10.91
C CYS A 13 -2.75 6.28 10.62
N LEU A 14 -2.42 5.29 9.80
CA LEU A 14 -1.04 4.96 9.40
C LEU A 14 -0.33 6.13 8.71
N ARG A 15 -1.09 7.04 8.08
CA ARG A 15 -0.52 8.22 7.41
C ARG A 15 -0.29 9.40 8.34
N CYS A 16 -1.29 9.81 9.11
CA CYS A 16 -1.25 11.07 9.88
C CYS A 16 -1.18 10.87 11.40
N GLY A 17 -1.12 9.64 11.89
CA GLY A 17 -1.04 9.29 13.31
C GLY A 17 -2.31 9.54 14.13
N ARG A 18 -3.29 10.29 13.60
CA ARG A 18 -4.52 10.62 14.32
C ARG A 18 -5.25 9.36 14.77
N THR A 19 -5.66 9.32 16.04
CA THR A 19 -6.56 8.30 16.58
C THR A 19 -7.87 8.26 15.80
N LEU A 20 -8.28 7.08 15.38
CA LEU A 20 -9.51 6.85 14.64
C LEU A 20 -10.66 6.60 15.62
N ARG A 21 -11.82 7.18 15.33
CA ARG A 21 -13.04 6.95 16.14
C ARG A 21 -13.49 5.49 16.07
N ASN A 22 -13.37 4.90 14.89
CA ASN A 22 -13.59 3.48 14.64
C ASN A 22 -12.29 2.91 14.09
N ALA A 23 -11.92 1.70 14.52
CA ALA A 23 -10.74 1.06 13.98
C ALA A 23 -10.88 0.82 12.46
N SER A 24 -9.78 0.87 11.73
CA SER A 24 -9.77 0.76 10.27
C SER A 24 -8.99 -0.46 9.80
N PRO A 25 -9.54 -1.27 8.89
CA PRO A 25 -8.83 -2.45 8.36
C PRO A 25 -7.67 -2.06 7.44
N ASP A 26 -7.83 -0.99 6.64
CA ASP A 26 -6.80 -0.46 5.73
C ASP A 26 -5.80 0.50 6.41
N GLY A 27 -6.01 0.80 7.70
CA GLY A 27 -5.18 1.73 8.45
C GLY A 27 -5.42 3.21 8.18
N TYR A 28 -6.39 3.63 7.36
CA TYR A 28 -6.59 5.05 7.00
C TYR A 28 -7.89 5.65 7.54
N GLY A 29 -7.79 6.85 8.13
CA GLY A 29 -8.96 7.65 8.49
C GLY A 29 -9.66 8.27 7.28
N PRO A 30 -10.94 8.69 7.39
CA PRO A 30 -11.76 9.15 6.25
C PRO A 30 -11.13 10.27 5.42
N LYS A 31 -10.50 11.25 6.08
CA LYS A 31 -9.80 12.36 5.41
C LYS A 31 -8.59 11.86 4.62
N CYS A 32 -7.71 11.07 5.22
CA CYS A 32 -6.54 10.53 4.52
C CYS A 32 -6.94 9.60 3.37
N ARG A 33 -8.00 8.79 3.55
CA ARG A 33 -8.56 7.98 2.47
C ARG A 33 -9.06 8.82 1.30
N ALA A 34 -9.74 9.94 1.57
CA ALA A 34 -10.16 10.87 0.53
C ALA A 34 -8.98 11.49 -0.23
N HIS A 35 -7.89 11.83 0.46
CA HIS A 35 -6.66 12.30 -0.17
C HIS A 35 -6.02 11.21 -1.04
N ILE A 36 -5.90 9.98 -0.54
CA ILE A 36 -5.34 8.84 -1.28
C ILE A 36 -6.14 8.57 -2.56
N ARG A 37 -7.47 8.60 -2.50
CA ARG A 37 -8.32 8.42 -3.70
C ARG A 37 -8.10 9.50 -4.75
N ARG A 38 -7.74 10.72 -4.33
CA ARG A 38 -7.52 11.88 -5.23
C ARG A 38 -6.07 12.01 -5.68
N ALA A 39 -5.15 11.25 -5.09
CA ALA A 39 -3.73 11.32 -5.39
C ALA A 39 -3.49 11.15 -6.90
N GLN A 40 -2.76 12.09 -7.48
CA GLN A 40 -2.37 12.08 -8.88
C GLN A 40 -0.92 11.67 -8.98
N VAL A 41 -0.65 10.64 -9.76
CA VAL A 41 0.70 10.16 -10.08
C VAL A 41 0.74 9.85 -11.57
N ASP A 42 1.91 9.96 -12.18
CA ASP A 42 2.08 9.53 -13.56
C ASP A 42 1.94 8.01 -13.67
N LEU A 43 1.03 7.57 -14.55
CA LEU A 43 0.67 6.19 -14.79
C LEU A 43 1.15 5.67 -16.16
N ALA A 44 1.85 6.47 -16.97
CA ALA A 44 2.21 6.12 -18.34
C ALA A 44 2.97 4.79 -18.45
N ASP A 45 3.85 4.51 -17.49
CA ASP A 45 4.65 3.27 -17.45
C ASP A 45 3.93 2.05 -16.84
N TYR A 46 2.68 2.20 -16.41
CA TYR A 46 1.95 1.15 -15.68
C TYR A 46 0.83 0.56 -16.53
N LYS A 47 0.75 -0.77 -16.53
CA LYS A 47 -0.39 -1.46 -17.14
C LYS A 47 -1.65 -1.25 -16.29
N PRO A 48 -2.87 -1.24 -16.89
CA PRO A 48 -4.11 -1.03 -16.13
C PRO A 48 -4.28 -1.97 -14.93
N HIS A 49 -3.92 -3.25 -15.09
CA HIS A 49 -3.98 -4.20 -13.97
C HIS A 49 -3.00 -3.86 -12.84
N GLN A 50 -1.84 -3.26 -13.11
CA GLN A 50 -0.91 -2.82 -12.07
C GLN A 50 -1.47 -1.63 -11.29
N VAL A 51 -2.20 -0.74 -11.99
CA VAL A 51 -2.90 0.37 -11.34
C VAL A 51 -4.01 -0.15 -10.44
N GLN A 52 -4.79 -1.11 -10.92
CA GLN A 52 -5.85 -1.74 -10.14
C GLN A 52 -5.28 -2.46 -8.91
N SER A 53 -4.28 -3.34 -9.09
CA SER A 53 -3.64 -4.05 -7.97
C SER A 53 -2.94 -3.11 -6.97
N ALA A 54 -2.44 -1.96 -7.41
CA ALA A 54 -1.88 -0.97 -6.49
C ALA A 54 -2.96 -0.34 -5.59
N ARG A 55 -4.18 -0.15 -6.11
CA ARG A 55 -5.32 0.35 -5.33
C ARG A 55 -5.85 -0.72 -4.39
N GLU A 56 -6.01 -1.95 -4.87
CA GLU A 56 -6.39 -3.11 -4.05
C GLU A 56 -5.42 -3.30 -2.89
N LEU A 57 -4.10 -3.25 -3.14
CA LEU A 57 -3.09 -3.35 -2.08
C LEU A 57 -3.28 -2.31 -0.96
N ILE A 58 -3.70 -1.09 -1.30
CA ILE A 58 -3.98 -0.03 -0.32
C ILE A 58 -5.31 -0.29 0.40
N GLU A 59 -6.35 -0.68 -0.33
CA GLU A 59 -7.69 -0.96 0.20
C GLU A 59 -7.70 -2.15 1.15
N ASP A 60 -6.87 -3.16 0.87
CA ASP A 60 -6.67 -4.35 1.71
C ASP A 60 -5.81 -4.07 2.95
N GLY A 61 -5.20 -2.89 3.07
CA GLY A 61 -4.24 -2.61 4.13
C GLY A 61 -2.93 -3.40 3.99
N ALA A 62 -2.68 -4.01 2.83
CA ALA A 62 -1.51 -4.83 2.53
C ALA A 62 -0.25 -4.01 2.21
N ILE A 63 -0.26 -2.72 2.54
CA ILE A 63 0.89 -1.80 2.49
C ILE A 63 0.91 -0.94 3.75
N VAL A 64 1.94 -1.12 4.59
CA VAL A 64 2.08 -0.42 5.88
C VAL A 64 3.40 0.36 5.94
N PRO A 65 3.42 1.55 6.57
CA PRO A 65 4.64 2.33 6.71
C PRO A 65 5.64 1.61 7.62
N LEU A 66 6.91 1.57 7.21
CA LEU A 66 8.02 1.06 8.02
C LEU A 66 8.83 2.22 8.61
N ARG A 67 9.39 3.07 7.75
CA ARG A 67 10.17 4.26 8.13
C ARG A 67 10.31 5.20 6.94
N SER A 68 10.23 6.51 7.18
CA SER A 68 10.37 7.53 6.11
C SER A 68 9.45 7.19 4.91
N VAL A 69 10.01 7.08 3.70
CA VAL A 69 9.30 6.72 2.47
C VAL A 69 9.27 5.21 2.18
N VAL A 70 9.67 4.39 3.15
CA VAL A 70 9.74 2.92 3.02
C VAL A 70 8.53 2.28 3.70
N PHE A 71 7.93 1.35 2.99
CA PHE A 71 6.77 0.56 3.37
C PHE A 71 7.15 -0.93 3.40
N ILE A 72 6.38 -1.72 4.14
CA ILE A 72 6.27 -3.15 3.95
C ILE A 72 4.98 -3.43 3.18
N THR A 73 5.09 -4.20 2.11
CA THR A 73 3.94 -4.66 1.31
C THR A 73 3.84 -6.18 1.36
N VAL A 74 2.63 -6.72 1.34
CA VAL A 74 2.38 -8.15 1.27
C VAL A 74 2.07 -8.56 -0.17
N SER A 75 2.51 -9.75 -0.59
CA SER A 75 2.12 -10.33 -1.88
C SER A 75 0.61 -10.61 -1.93
N ALA A 76 0.04 -10.69 -3.13
CA ALA A 76 -1.40 -10.93 -3.31
C ALA A 76 -1.88 -12.28 -2.74
N ASP A 77 -1.01 -13.28 -2.68
CA ASP A 77 -1.28 -14.60 -2.07
C ASP A 77 -0.98 -14.64 -0.56
N GLY A 78 -0.49 -13.54 0.02
CA GLY A 78 -0.21 -13.42 1.45
C GLY A 78 1.06 -14.14 1.92
N THR A 79 1.86 -14.71 1.02
CA THR A 79 3.00 -15.57 1.40
C THR A 79 4.30 -14.82 1.60
N GLU A 80 4.47 -13.67 0.95
CA GLU A 80 5.72 -12.92 0.92
C GLU A 80 5.53 -11.47 1.35
N THR A 81 6.59 -10.88 1.89
CA THR A 81 6.64 -9.44 2.18
C THR A 81 7.79 -8.77 1.46
N TYR A 82 7.57 -7.53 1.03
CA TYR A 82 8.55 -6.76 0.27
C TYR A 82 8.79 -5.40 0.92
N LYS A 83 10.06 -4.99 0.96
CA LYS A 83 10.44 -3.61 1.25
C LYS A 83 10.16 -2.78 0.00
N THR A 84 9.32 -1.78 0.15
CA THR A 84 8.78 -1.01 -0.97
C THR A 84 8.99 0.47 -0.73
N ALA A 85 9.55 1.14 -1.72
CA ALA A 85 9.73 2.58 -1.82
C ALA A 85 9.22 3.04 -3.21
N PRO A 86 9.05 4.35 -3.44
CA PRO A 86 8.50 4.86 -4.70
C PRO A 86 9.28 4.46 -5.95
N ASN A 87 10.60 4.28 -5.82
CA ASN A 87 11.52 4.01 -6.92
C ASN A 87 12.26 2.66 -6.78
N ALA A 88 12.00 1.90 -5.72
CA ALA A 88 12.64 0.61 -5.46
C ALA A 88 11.69 -0.34 -4.73
N CYS A 89 11.66 -1.60 -5.12
CA CYS A 89 10.88 -2.62 -4.44
C CYS A 89 11.66 -3.94 -4.43
N SER A 90 11.66 -4.65 -3.32
CA SER A 90 12.34 -5.94 -3.20
C SER A 90 11.55 -7.11 -3.80
N CYS A 91 10.42 -6.87 -4.47
CA CYS A 91 9.70 -7.92 -5.19
C CYS A 91 10.44 -8.37 -6.46
N PRO A 92 10.14 -9.55 -7.02
CA PRO A 92 10.85 -10.08 -8.19
C PRO A 92 10.90 -9.13 -9.40
N ALA A 93 9.85 -8.35 -9.63
CA ALA A 93 9.81 -7.34 -10.68
C ALA A 93 10.69 -6.13 -10.37
N GLY A 94 10.65 -5.63 -9.13
CA GLY A 94 11.42 -4.47 -8.69
C GLY A 94 12.92 -4.73 -8.64
N VAL A 95 13.34 -5.93 -8.22
CA VAL A 95 14.76 -6.36 -8.24
C VAL A 95 15.30 -6.40 -9.67
N LYS A 96 14.45 -6.71 -10.66
CA LYS A 96 14.81 -6.64 -12.09
C LYS A 96 14.74 -5.23 -12.68
N GLY A 97 14.48 -4.20 -11.86
CA GLY A 97 14.37 -2.81 -12.30
C GLY A 97 13.09 -2.47 -13.06
N THR A 98 12.08 -3.35 -13.04
CA THR A 98 10.82 -3.14 -13.75
C THR A 98 9.77 -2.49 -12.85
N ARG A 99 8.80 -1.78 -13.44
CA ARG A 99 7.68 -1.18 -12.70
C ARG A 99 6.80 -2.27 -12.09
N CYS A 100 6.50 -2.14 -10.80
CA CYS A 100 5.60 -3.03 -10.07
C CYS A 100 4.49 -2.26 -9.34
N TYR A 101 3.35 -2.90 -9.11
CA TYR A 101 2.21 -2.28 -8.43
C TYR A 101 2.52 -1.87 -6.98
N HIS A 102 3.44 -2.56 -6.29
CA HIS A 102 3.91 -2.15 -4.96
C HIS A 102 4.52 -0.75 -4.97
N SER A 103 5.44 -0.48 -5.91
CA SER A 103 6.08 0.84 -6.05
C SER A 103 5.06 1.93 -6.41
N LEU A 104 4.04 1.59 -7.20
CA LEU A 104 2.94 2.49 -7.53
C LEU A 104 2.08 2.81 -6.31
N ALA A 105 1.74 1.81 -5.49
CA ALA A 105 1.02 2.01 -4.25
C ALA A 105 1.78 2.96 -3.31
N ALA A 106 3.10 2.78 -3.17
CA ALA A 106 3.93 3.71 -2.40
C ALA A 106 3.89 5.15 -2.96
N ARG A 107 3.91 5.32 -4.29
CA ARG A 107 3.76 6.65 -4.91
C ARG A 107 2.41 7.29 -4.61
N LEU A 108 1.32 6.52 -4.74
CA LEU A 108 -0.03 6.99 -4.44
C LEU A 108 -0.15 7.46 -2.99
N LEU A 109 0.41 6.69 -2.04
CA LEU A 109 0.38 7.03 -0.62
C LEU A 109 1.18 8.30 -0.28
N LEU A 110 2.33 8.51 -0.93
CA LEU A 110 3.15 9.71 -0.72
C LEU A 110 2.63 10.95 -1.44
N ALA A 111 1.86 10.78 -2.52
CA ALA A 111 1.22 11.87 -3.25
C ALA A 111 -0.11 12.33 -2.62
N ALA A 112 -0.66 11.55 -1.68
CA ALA A 112 -1.84 11.89 -0.91
C ALA A 112 -1.52 12.96 0.14
#